data_AF-A0A8T1GTV0-F1
#
_entry.id   AF-A0A8T1GTV0-F1
#
_cell.length_a   1.000
_cell.length_b   1.000
_cell.length_c   1.000
_cell.angle_alpha   90.00
_cell.angle_beta   90.00
_cell.angle_gamma   90.00
#
_symmetry.space_group_name_H-M   'P 1'
#
loop_
_entity.id
_entity.type
_entity.pdbx_description
1 polymer ?
#
loop_
_entity_poly.entity_id
_entity_poly.type
_entity_poly.pdbx_seq_one_letter_code
_entity_poly.pdbx_strand_id
1 'polypeptide(L)'
;KRGKDTVYDVIGPEAVTHQQIFDWICSQSGYKGQMVDMPDEELKDYWLGRGLPSDSFGDFSALPMKLCIGDLLCSGVMVARGFMQETSDTVEKLTGRKPAPFQEALLKYKDLFPKP
;
A
#
# COMPACT_ATOMS: atom_id res chain seq x y z
N LYS A 1 13.22 1.06 28.50
CA LYS A 1 12.80 -0.36 28.28
C LYS A 1 11.29 -0.40 28.29
N ARG A 2 10.63 -0.60 27.14
CA ARG A 2 9.20 -0.94 27.13
C ARG A 2 9.09 -2.44 27.47
N GLY A 3 8.09 -2.79 28.28
CA GLY A 3 8.05 -4.06 29.04
C GLY A 3 6.98 -5.03 28.55
N LYS A 4 6.70 -6.05 29.37
CA LYS A 4 5.52 -6.91 29.23
C LYS A 4 4.25 -6.03 29.20
N ASP A 5 3.23 -6.44 28.45
CA ASP A 5 1.93 -5.75 28.36
C ASP A 5 1.99 -4.32 27.77
N THR A 6 2.89 -4.09 26.80
CA THR A 6 3.00 -2.80 26.08
C THR A 6 2.49 -2.92 24.64
N VAL A 7 1.72 -1.95 24.19
CA VAL A 7 1.32 -1.78 22.78
C VAL A 7 2.44 -1.06 22.01
N TYR A 8 2.71 -1.52 20.80
CA TYR A 8 3.74 -0.98 19.93
C TYR A 8 3.16 -0.66 18.56
N ASP A 9 3.37 0.56 18.09
CA ASP A 9 3.12 0.94 16.71
C ASP A 9 4.29 0.47 15.87
N VAL A 10 4.07 -0.56 15.04
CA VAL A 10 5.10 -1.13 14.16
C VAL A 10 4.94 -0.54 12.77
N ILE A 11 5.62 0.57 12.54
CA ILE A 11 5.51 1.36 11.30
C ILE A 11 6.89 1.52 10.66
N GLY A 12 6.92 1.65 9.33
CA GLY A 12 8.13 1.85 8.54
C GLY A 12 8.90 3.15 8.87
N PRO A 13 10.09 3.33 8.27
CA PRO A 13 10.97 4.45 8.57
C PRO A 13 10.48 5.79 8.01
N GLU A 14 9.58 5.77 7.04
CA GLU A 14 9.15 6.93 6.26
C GLU A 14 7.66 6.84 5.91
N ALA A 15 6.99 7.99 5.91
CA ALA A 15 5.66 8.15 5.36
C ALA A 15 5.77 8.40 3.86
N VAL A 16 4.98 7.68 3.07
CA VAL A 16 5.07 7.69 1.61
C VAL A 16 3.71 7.88 0.98
N THR A 17 3.66 8.59 -0.15
CA THR A 17 2.45 8.78 -0.92
C THR A 17 2.30 7.68 -1.98
N HIS A 18 1.07 7.46 -2.44
CA HIS A 18 0.81 6.59 -3.59
C HIS A 18 1.58 7.05 -4.84
N GLN A 19 1.73 8.36 -5.04
CA GLN A 19 2.50 8.93 -6.15
C GLN A 19 3.98 8.54 -6.06
N GLN A 20 4.61 8.65 -4.88
CA GLN A 20 6.02 8.27 -4.71
C GLN A 20 6.25 6.77 -4.98
N ILE A 21 5.35 5.91 -4.51
CA ILE A 21 5.40 4.48 -4.79
C ILE A 21 5.24 4.22 -6.29
N PHE A 22 4.25 4.87 -6.92
CA PHE A 22 3.95 4.72 -8.35
C PHE A 22 5.11 5.15 -9.24
N ASP A 23 5.65 6.34 -9.01
CA ASP A 23 6.77 6.90 -9.76
C ASP A 23 8.01 6.03 -9.61
N TRP A 24 8.27 5.54 -8.40
CA TRP A 24 9.38 4.64 -8.15
C TRP A 24 9.20 3.32 -8.91
N ILE A 25 8.03 2.67 -8.88
CA ILE A 25 7.77 1.44 -9.65
C ILE A 25 7.93 1.66 -11.16
N CYS A 26 7.41 2.77 -11.68
CA CYS A 26 7.56 3.14 -13.10
C CYS A 26 9.04 3.33 -13.46
N SER A 27 9.82 3.97 -12.58
CA SER A 27 11.28 4.14 -12.77
C SER A 27 12.04 2.81 -12.80
N GLN A 28 11.60 1.80 -12.04
CA GLN A 28 12.25 0.49 -11.99
C GLN A 28 11.90 -0.38 -13.20
N SER A 29 10.68 -0.24 -13.72
CA SER A 29 10.17 -1.08 -14.82
C SER A 29 10.33 -0.48 -16.21
N GLY A 30 10.44 0.84 -16.32
CA GLY A 30 10.33 1.57 -17.59
C GLY A 30 8.89 1.77 -18.06
N TYR A 31 7.88 1.38 -17.28
CA TYR A 31 6.48 1.59 -17.60
C TYR A 31 6.13 3.08 -17.60
N LYS A 32 5.43 3.55 -18.64
CA LYS A 32 5.01 4.95 -18.80
C LYS A 32 3.56 5.13 -18.36
N GLY A 33 3.31 4.90 -17.08
CA GLY A 33 2.00 5.09 -16.48
C GLY A 33 1.76 6.54 -16.03
N GLN A 34 0.49 6.85 -15.75
CA GLN A 34 0.07 8.06 -15.06
C GLN A 34 -0.83 7.69 -13.88
N MET A 35 -0.65 8.36 -12.75
CA MET A 35 -1.61 8.32 -11.64
C MET A 35 -2.66 9.39 -11.90
N VAL A 36 -3.93 9.00 -11.84
CA VAL A 36 -5.07 9.88 -12.11
C VAL A 36 -5.97 9.93 -10.89
N ASP A 37 -6.36 11.14 -10.51
CA ASP A 37 -7.39 11.32 -9.48
C ASP A 37 -8.75 10.94 -10.05
N MET A 38 -9.53 10.20 -9.27
CA MET A 38 -10.84 9.69 -9.66
C MET A 38 -11.80 9.81 -8.47
N PRO A 39 -13.05 10.26 -8.68
CA PRO A 39 -14.07 10.25 -7.62
C PRO A 39 -14.31 8.82 -7.10
N ASP A 40 -14.64 8.71 -5.81
CA ASP A 40 -14.80 7.40 -5.14
C ASP A 40 -15.82 6.48 -5.84
N GLU A 41 -16.95 7.02 -6.29
CA GLU A 41 -17.98 6.23 -7.01
C GLU A 41 -17.49 5.73 -8.38
N GLU A 42 -16.73 6.55 -9.11
CA GLU A 42 -16.15 6.13 -10.39
C GLU A 42 -15.08 5.05 -10.19
N LEU A 43 -14.24 5.21 -9.15
CA LEU A 43 -13.23 4.22 -8.79
C LEU A 43 -13.87 2.89 -8.38
N LYS A 44 -14.97 2.96 -7.62
CA LYS A 44 -15.76 1.81 -7.22
C LYS A 44 -16.32 1.06 -8.42
N ASP A 45 -17.03 1.75 -9.30
CA ASP A 45 -17.61 1.15 -10.50
C ASP A 45 -16.54 0.55 -11.41
N TYR A 46 -15.40 1.23 -11.54
CA TYR A 46 -14.25 0.76 -12.31
C TYR A 46 -13.75 -0.62 -11.82
N TRP A 47 -13.61 -0.80 -10.51
CA TRP A 47 -13.07 -2.05 -9.95
C TRP A 47 -14.13 -3.16 -9.85
N LEU A 48 -15.36 -2.83 -9.47
CA LEU A 48 -16.47 -3.79 -9.46
C LEU A 48 -16.73 -4.36 -10.86
N GLY A 49 -16.72 -3.51 -11.88
CA GLY A 49 -16.86 -3.93 -13.28
C GLY A 49 -15.74 -4.85 -13.78
N ARG A 50 -14.61 -4.93 -13.06
CA ARG A 50 -13.48 -5.82 -13.33
C ARG A 50 -13.45 -7.07 -12.44
N GLY A 51 -14.51 -7.27 -11.65
CA GLY A 51 -14.66 -8.43 -10.78
C GLY A 51 -13.96 -8.31 -9.44
N LEU A 52 -13.64 -7.09 -8.97
CA LEU A 52 -13.16 -6.92 -7.60
C LEU A 52 -14.29 -7.26 -6.60
N PRO A 53 -14.03 -8.10 -5.58
CA PRO A 53 -15.04 -8.42 -4.58
C PRO A 53 -15.51 -7.23 -3.75
N SER A 54 -16.77 -7.31 -3.29
CA SER A 54 -17.34 -6.34 -2.36
C SER A 54 -16.86 -6.50 -0.92
N ASP A 55 -16.45 -7.71 -0.53
CA ASP A 55 -15.98 -8.05 0.82
C ASP A 55 -14.79 -9.02 0.79
N SER A 56 -14.20 -9.25 1.96
CA SER A 56 -12.98 -10.06 2.13
C SER A 56 -13.17 -11.57 1.89
N PHE A 57 -14.40 -12.06 1.72
CA PHE A 57 -14.70 -13.48 1.47
C PHE A 57 -14.89 -13.80 -0.02
N GLY A 58 -14.83 -12.79 -0.91
CA GLY A 58 -15.01 -13.00 -2.34
C GLY A 58 -13.80 -13.59 -3.07
N ASP A 59 -13.94 -13.74 -4.39
CA ASP A 59 -12.91 -14.32 -5.25
C ASP A 59 -11.87 -13.29 -5.70
N PHE A 60 -10.64 -13.45 -5.23
CA PHE A 60 -9.49 -12.61 -5.58
C PHE A 60 -8.55 -13.26 -6.61
N SER A 61 -8.98 -14.35 -7.27
CA SER A 61 -8.16 -15.05 -8.27
C SER A 61 -8.07 -14.29 -9.59
N ALA A 62 -9.08 -13.48 -9.93
CA ALA A 62 -9.16 -12.76 -11.19
C ALA A 62 -8.28 -11.50 -11.27
N LEU A 63 -7.88 -10.93 -10.13
CA LEU A 63 -7.14 -9.67 -10.07
C LEU A 63 -5.88 -9.80 -9.19
N PRO A 64 -4.79 -9.06 -9.52
CA PRO A 64 -3.64 -8.96 -8.63
C PRO A 64 -3.94 -8.16 -7.35
N MET A 65 -5.06 -7.42 -7.33
CA MET A 65 -5.56 -6.66 -6.17
C MET A 65 -6.04 -7.62 -5.06
N LYS A 66 -5.59 -7.37 -3.82
CA LYS A 66 -5.93 -8.18 -2.63
C LYS A 66 -6.85 -7.46 -1.63
N LEU A 67 -7.28 -6.26 -1.96
CA LEU A 67 -8.27 -5.50 -1.20
C LEU A 67 -9.65 -5.74 -1.78
N CYS A 68 -10.67 -5.90 -0.93
CA CYS A 68 -12.05 -5.76 -1.40
C CYS A 68 -12.36 -4.27 -1.67
N ILE A 69 -13.48 -3.98 -2.32
CA ILE A 69 -13.80 -2.59 -2.66
C ILE A 69 -13.93 -1.67 -1.44
N GLY A 70 -14.47 -2.18 -0.32
CA GLY A 70 -14.59 -1.41 0.92
C GLY A 70 -13.22 -1.04 1.49
N ASP A 71 -12.28 -1.98 1.48
CA ASP A 71 -10.92 -1.77 1.95
C ASP A 71 -10.16 -0.79 1.05
N LEU A 72 -10.33 -0.90 -0.27
CA LEU A 72 -9.70 -0.01 -1.24
C LEU A 72 -10.12 1.46 -1.03
N LEU A 73 -11.42 1.72 -0.91
CA LEU A 73 -11.92 3.08 -0.74
C LEU A 73 -11.56 3.65 0.64
N CYS A 74 -11.75 2.87 1.70
CA CYS A 74 -11.43 3.29 3.06
C CYS A 74 -9.93 3.61 3.20
N SER A 75 -9.06 2.71 2.74
CA SER A 75 -7.62 2.90 2.80
C SER A 75 -7.16 4.14 2.01
N GLY A 76 -7.71 4.36 0.81
CA GLY A 76 -7.48 5.55 0.01
C GLY A 76 -7.83 6.85 0.73
N VAL A 77 -9.02 6.93 1.35
CA VAL A 77 -9.45 8.10 2.13
C VAL A 77 -8.54 8.34 3.33
N MET A 78 -8.12 7.28 4.01
CA MET A 78 -7.25 7.38 5.18
C MET A 78 -5.85 7.92 4.81
N VAL A 79 -5.29 7.48 3.69
CA VAL A 79 -4.03 8.03 3.14
C VAL A 79 -4.22 9.49 2.72
N ALA A 80 -5.28 9.80 1.96
CA ALA A 80 -5.54 11.16 1.46
C ALA A 80 -5.73 12.19 2.59
N ARG A 81 -6.28 11.76 3.73
CA ARG A 81 -6.48 12.61 4.92
C ARG A 81 -5.27 12.66 5.85
N GLY A 82 -4.16 12.00 5.50
CA GLY A 82 -2.92 12.01 6.29
C GLY A 82 -2.98 11.13 7.55
N PHE A 83 -3.99 10.27 7.71
CA PHE A 83 -4.10 9.41 8.90
C PHE A 83 -3.05 8.30 8.97
N MET A 84 -2.29 8.06 7.89
CA MET A 84 -1.21 7.07 7.81
C MET A 84 0.20 7.70 7.75
N GLN A 85 0.36 8.95 8.21
CA GLN A 85 1.63 9.69 8.10
C GLN A 85 2.64 9.42 9.22
N GLU A 86 2.23 8.74 10.30
CA GLU A 86 3.11 8.49 11.44
C GLU A 86 4.21 7.47 11.10
N THR A 87 5.37 7.61 11.72
CA THR A 87 6.49 6.67 11.60
C THR A 87 6.95 6.23 12.99
N SER A 88 7.73 5.14 13.06
CA SER A 88 8.18 4.62 14.35
C SER A 88 9.60 4.05 14.28
N ASP A 89 10.33 4.14 15.39
CA ASP A 89 11.60 3.44 15.61
C ASP A 89 11.40 2.08 16.32
N THR A 90 10.15 1.62 16.40
CA THR A 90 9.76 0.39 17.12
C THR A 90 10.52 -0.83 16.61
N VAL A 91 10.66 -0.98 15.29
CA VAL A 91 11.38 -2.12 14.69
C VAL A 91 12.83 -2.14 15.16
N GLU A 92 13.49 -0.99 15.16
CA GLU A 92 14.89 -0.87 15.61
C GLU A 92 15.02 -1.14 17.10
N LYS A 93 14.13 -0.57 17.93
CA LYS A 93 14.13 -0.80 19.38
C LYS A 93 13.90 -2.25 19.79
N LEU A 94 13.04 -2.98 19.06
CA LEU A 94 12.69 -4.36 19.39
C LEU A 94 13.67 -5.38 18.81
N THR A 95 14.27 -5.08 17.66
CA THR A 95 15.03 -6.09 16.89
C THR A 95 16.52 -5.76 16.72
N GLY A 96 16.94 -4.53 17.06
CA GLY A 96 18.28 -4.01 16.77
C GLY A 96 18.56 -3.75 15.29
N ARG A 97 17.56 -3.91 14.42
CA ARG A 97 17.66 -3.71 12.97
C ARG A 97 16.78 -2.56 12.54
N LYS A 98 17.28 -1.71 11.63
CA LYS A 98 16.46 -0.66 11.01
C LYS A 98 15.31 -1.31 10.21
N PRO A 99 14.10 -0.71 10.22
CA PRO A 99 13.04 -1.17 9.35
C PRO A 99 13.44 -0.99 7.89
N ALA A 100 12.99 -1.90 7.03
CA ALA A 100 13.26 -1.82 5.61
C ALA A 100 12.52 -0.60 5.00
N PRO A 101 13.17 0.19 4.13
CA PRO A 101 12.50 1.23 3.37
C PRO A 101 11.56 0.60 2.31
N PHE A 102 10.59 1.36 1.81
CA PHE A 102 9.53 0.79 0.97
C PHE A 102 10.09 0.18 -0.33
N GLN A 103 11.17 0.76 -0.87
CA GLN A 103 11.84 0.30 -2.08
C GLN A 103 12.34 -1.15 -1.92
N GLU A 104 13.02 -1.44 -0.80
CA GLU A 104 13.53 -2.78 -0.51
C GLU A 104 12.38 -3.78 -0.35
N ALA A 105 11.29 -3.36 0.32
CA ALA A 105 10.11 -4.19 0.49
C ALA A 105 9.45 -4.52 -0.86
N LEU A 106 9.32 -3.54 -1.76
CA LEU A 106 8.69 -3.72 -3.06
C LEU A 106 9.54 -4.52 -4.05
N LEU A 107 10.87 -4.46 -3.98
CA LEU A 107 11.75 -5.25 -4.86
C LEU A 107 11.54 -6.77 -4.74
N LYS A 108 10.99 -7.24 -3.61
CA LYS A 108 10.59 -8.65 -3.44
C LYS A 108 9.50 -9.08 -4.42
N TYR A 109 8.75 -8.13 -4.96
CA TYR A 109 7.64 -8.32 -5.89
C TYR A 109 7.95 -7.74 -7.28
N LYS A 110 9.22 -7.50 -7.60
CA LYS A 110 9.65 -6.92 -8.88
C LYS A 110 9.08 -7.64 -10.12
N ASP A 111 8.85 -8.95 -10.02
CA ASP A 111 8.33 -9.76 -11.13
C ASP A 111 6.85 -9.48 -11.42
N LEU A 112 6.16 -8.80 -10.50
CA LEU A 112 4.78 -8.33 -10.65
C LEU A 112 4.71 -6.88 -11.15
N PHE A 113 5.85 -6.20 -11.33
CA PHE A 113 5.83 -4.81 -11.81
C PHE A 113 5.28 -4.76 -13.24
N PRO A 114 4.61 -3.65 -13.61
CA PRO A 114 4.15 -3.46 -14.98
C PRO A 114 5.36 -3.52 -15.93
N LYS A 115 5.14 -4.00 -17.16
CA LYS A 115 6.18 -4.07 -18.20
C LYS A 115 6.05 -2.87 -19.14
N PRO A 116 7.14 -2.39 -19.75
CA PRO A 116 7.10 -1.32 -20.74
C PRO A 116 6.08 -1.52 -21.85
#